data_AF-A0A531CSM1-F1
#
_entry.id   AF-A0A531CSM1-F1
#
_cell.length_a   1.000
_cell.length_b   1.000
_cell.length_c   1.000
_cell.angle_alpha   90.00
_cell.angle_beta   90.00
_cell.angle_gamma   90.00
#
_symmetry.space_group_name_H-M   'P 1'
#
loop_
_entity.id
_entity.type
_entity.pdbx_description
1 polymer ?
#
loop_
_entity_poly.entity_id
_entity_poly.type
_entity_poly.pdbx_seq_one_letter_code
_entity_poly.pdbx_strand_id
1 'polypeptide(L)'
;DDDGPSISTTGTEPTLTVDETVLTTDDTKSFAANFSSAFGADGAGTVTYALGFTAGATGLTDTLTGQAVVLSLNGGVVEGRTATSNDLVFTVTVSSTGNVTLDQIRAVVHPTTDPDESKTLAADNLVQLTATVTDKDGDHHSATLDIGQNLVFKDDGPTITKPFDGDKNAGNGNGTHETLANTVGASAEGNFGYDIGADSHPAAFYNATHSDFVDQDSVLDGIQLSLTGNLTGLVPGTPTSFISSYATLQSESATSATFNWQISYDSDPNTAGNQTATAGGTLVFDKDADTYTITLNDAVEGFTKDILHTSELLSKEPTSNVGHPNIVVEKLFEADSTPETTDRDFFVQFTANSVTNTIKFGLNTTGDSDDATPTDTAWNPGDLVTNNHEDWVSATQSTNGVAGDTIQKGELLTLRFFDTSPGITTESITPSQTAADMAIKFDGIGTSEDLMVILQLVSGTDSSVHTTKAIYISNSDIFKAGQVPDAYLADFPLDNNDGLVIIERNDYNGVGENWVIQGAQIMQSGNGITGPDSNPNLAGLQETPTAIDLNRLTGSTGGSSQTALVNWDATDNDVLKIVDLGFTSTQTTTPDAHLDFGVQVADADGDTTTVQHILVDIA
;
A
#
# COMPACT_ATOMS: atom_id res chain seq x y z
N ASP A 1 -58.69 -70.14 -30.86
CA ASP A 1 -57.98 -69.17 -30.03
C ASP A 1 -57.20 -68.29 -30.97
N ASP A 2 -57.38 -66.99 -30.78
CA ASP A 2 -56.74 -65.92 -31.54
C ASP A 2 -55.42 -65.62 -30.82
N ASP A 3 -54.29 -65.84 -31.48
CA ASP A 3 -52.96 -65.75 -30.87
C ASP A 3 -52.41 -64.32 -31.07
N GLY A 4 -52.83 -63.38 -30.22
CA GLY A 4 -52.43 -61.97 -30.31
C GLY A 4 -50.92 -61.71 -30.13
N PRO A 5 -50.45 -60.48 -30.41
CA PRO A 5 -49.03 -60.17 -30.44
C PRO A 5 -48.44 -60.06 -29.02
N SER A 6 -47.12 -60.16 -28.91
CA SER A 6 -46.39 -60.02 -27.63
C SER A 6 -45.22 -59.05 -27.77
N ILE A 7 -44.92 -58.32 -26.70
CA ILE A 7 -43.78 -57.41 -26.61
C ILE A 7 -43.30 -57.35 -25.16
N SER A 8 -41.98 -57.25 -24.96
CA SER A 8 -41.35 -57.09 -23.66
C SER A 8 -40.10 -56.22 -23.78
N THR A 9 -39.71 -55.57 -22.68
CA THR A 9 -38.43 -54.85 -22.61
C THR A 9 -37.27 -55.83 -22.42
N THR A 10 -36.11 -55.53 -23.02
CA THR A 10 -34.91 -56.36 -22.98
C THR A 10 -33.64 -55.52 -23.10
N GLY A 11 -32.48 -56.12 -22.79
CA GLY A 11 -31.18 -55.52 -23.07
C GLY A 11 -30.77 -54.40 -22.13
N THR A 12 -29.66 -53.75 -22.46
CA THR A 12 -29.16 -52.54 -21.78
C THR A 12 -29.62 -51.33 -22.57
N GLU A 13 -30.13 -50.34 -21.86
CA GLU A 13 -30.60 -49.09 -22.44
C GLU A 13 -29.42 -48.22 -22.89
N PRO A 14 -29.49 -47.56 -24.06
CA PRO A 14 -28.59 -46.47 -24.40
C PRO A 14 -28.70 -45.32 -23.39
N THR A 15 -27.61 -44.55 -23.26
CA THR A 15 -27.58 -43.25 -22.59
C THR A 15 -27.53 -42.17 -23.66
N LEU A 16 -28.35 -41.13 -23.50
CA LEU A 16 -28.29 -39.90 -24.30
C LEU A 16 -27.54 -38.84 -23.49
N THR A 17 -26.52 -38.23 -24.08
CA THR A 17 -25.70 -37.23 -23.40
C THR A 17 -25.64 -35.94 -24.21
N VAL A 18 -26.15 -34.87 -23.62
CA VAL A 18 -26.05 -33.49 -24.10
C VAL A 18 -25.10 -32.73 -23.18
N ASP A 19 -24.54 -31.63 -23.69
CA ASP A 19 -23.41 -30.92 -23.07
C ASP A 19 -23.64 -29.42 -23.17
N GLU A 20 -23.57 -28.74 -22.03
CA GLU A 20 -23.85 -27.31 -21.89
C GLU A 20 -22.82 -26.46 -22.65
N THR A 21 -21.60 -26.95 -22.86
CA THR A 21 -20.56 -26.29 -23.67
C THR A 21 -21.10 -25.93 -25.06
N VAL A 22 -21.99 -26.78 -25.60
CA VAL A 22 -22.61 -26.58 -26.91
C VAL A 22 -24.08 -27.03 -26.90
N LEU A 23 -24.97 -26.17 -26.40
CA LEU A 23 -26.42 -26.36 -26.37
C LEU A 23 -27.08 -26.62 -27.75
N THR A 24 -26.38 -26.46 -28.86
CA THR A 24 -26.92 -26.77 -30.20
C THR A 24 -26.72 -28.23 -30.63
N THR A 25 -26.15 -29.07 -29.76
CA THR A 25 -25.81 -30.46 -30.08
C THR A 25 -26.73 -31.45 -29.38
N ASP A 26 -27.67 -32.02 -30.14
CA ASP A 26 -28.55 -33.08 -29.67
C ASP A 26 -27.84 -34.44 -29.64
N ASP A 27 -28.26 -35.35 -28.76
CA ASP A 27 -27.89 -36.77 -28.85
C ASP A 27 -29.07 -37.63 -29.27
N THR A 28 -28.83 -38.53 -30.22
CA THR A 28 -29.83 -39.47 -30.75
C THR A 28 -29.33 -40.91 -30.62
N LYS A 29 -30.10 -41.76 -29.94
CA LYS A 29 -29.80 -43.19 -29.80
C LYS A 29 -31.00 -44.04 -30.16
N SER A 30 -30.76 -45.25 -30.68
CA SER A 30 -31.83 -46.19 -31.00
C SER A 30 -32.17 -47.06 -29.79
N PHE A 31 -33.42 -46.98 -29.34
CA PHE A 31 -34.00 -47.81 -28.29
C PHE A 31 -34.81 -48.99 -28.84
N ALA A 32 -34.88 -49.13 -30.17
CA ALA A 32 -35.68 -50.19 -30.81
C ALA A 32 -35.25 -51.59 -30.37
N ALA A 33 -33.95 -51.81 -30.16
CA ALA A 33 -33.40 -53.08 -29.68
C ALA A 33 -33.77 -53.41 -28.22
N ASN A 34 -34.27 -52.42 -27.46
CA ASN A 34 -34.75 -52.63 -26.10
C ASN A 34 -36.16 -53.22 -26.04
N PHE A 35 -36.81 -53.43 -27.19
CA PHE A 35 -38.13 -54.05 -27.28
C PHE A 35 -38.07 -55.33 -28.12
N SER A 36 -38.30 -56.46 -27.48
CA SER A 36 -38.46 -57.74 -28.16
C SER A 36 -39.94 -57.96 -28.47
N SER A 37 -40.32 -57.90 -29.74
CA SER A 37 -41.71 -58.04 -30.19
C SER A 37 -41.92 -59.26 -31.09
N ALA A 38 -43.12 -59.82 -31.06
CA ALA A 38 -43.59 -60.88 -31.95
C ALA A 38 -45.06 -60.64 -32.32
N PHE A 39 -45.39 -60.82 -33.61
CA PHE A 39 -46.72 -60.53 -34.16
C PHE A 39 -47.72 -61.69 -34.07
N GLY A 40 -47.41 -62.75 -33.33
CA GLY A 40 -48.29 -63.92 -33.27
C GLY A 40 -48.43 -64.68 -34.60
N ALA A 41 -49.48 -65.49 -34.71
CA ALA A 41 -49.72 -66.34 -35.88
C ALA A 41 -50.32 -65.56 -37.08
N ASP A 42 -50.89 -64.39 -36.82
CA ASP A 42 -51.65 -63.59 -37.79
C ASP A 42 -50.75 -62.77 -38.73
N GLY A 43 -49.45 -62.75 -38.43
CA GLY A 43 -48.39 -62.23 -39.28
C GLY A 43 -48.09 -60.76 -39.02
N ALA A 44 -47.02 -60.27 -39.65
CA ALA A 44 -46.46 -58.96 -39.31
C ALA A 44 -47.42 -57.80 -39.58
N GLY A 45 -47.59 -56.94 -38.57
CA GLY A 45 -48.20 -55.61 -38.68
C GLY A 45 -47.14 -54.51 -38.45
N THR A 46 -47.31 -53.68 -37.41
CA THR A 46 -46.45 -52.52 -37.12
C THR A 46 -45.96 -52.48 -35.68
N VAL A 47 -44.81 -51.82 -35.45
CA VAL A 47 -44.38 -51.39 -34.12
C VAL A 47 -44.34 -49.87 -34.11
N THR A 48 -45.00 -49.25 -33.13
CA THR A 48 -45.01 -47.79 -32.94
C THR A 48 -44.42 -47.42 -31.59
N TYR A 49 -43.82 -46.24 -31.51
CA TYR A 49 -43.17 -45.72 -30.30
C TYR A 49 -43.85 -44.42 -29.87
N ALA A 50 -44.05 -44.25 -28.57
CA ALA A 50 -44.56 -43.03 -27.99
C ALA A 50 -43.82 -42.70 -26.68
N LEU A 51 -43.52 -41.43 -26.48
CA LEU A 51 -43.00 -40.94 -25.20
C LEU A 51 -44.15 -40.55 -24.28
N GLY A 52 -43.96 -40.79 -23.00
CA GLY A 52 -44.81 -40.32 -21.91
C GLY A 52 -43.95 -39.86 -20.74
N PHE A 53 -44.59 -39.29 -19.73
CA PHE A 53 -43.92 -38.88 -18.50
C PHE A 53 -44.79 -39.19 -17.28
N THR A 54 -44.14 -39.36 -16.13
CA THR A 54 -44.81 -39.39 -14.82
C THR A 54 -44.61 -38.06 -14.14
N ALA A 55 -45.68 -37.44 -13.63
CA ALA A 55 -45.57 -36.22 -12.86
C ALA A 55 -44.72 -36.44 -11.60
N GLY A 56 -43.70 -35.61 -11.41
CA GLY A 56 -42.76 -35.71 -10.30
C GLY A 56 -41.71 -34.60 -10.37
N ALA A 57 -40.91 -34.47 -9.31
CA ALA A 57 -39.77 -33.55 -9.33
C ALA A 57 -38.67 -34.13 -10.23
N THR A 58 -38.20 -33.35 -11.19
CA THR A 58 -37.12 -33.75 -12.10
C THR A 58 -35.75 -33.75 -11.42
N GLY A 59 -35.57 -32.98 -10.34
CA GLY A 59 -34.25 -32.74 -9.74
C GLY A 59 -33.38 -31.74 -10.54
N LEU A 60 -33.88 -31.23 -11.66
CA LEU A 60 -33.21 -30.20 -12.45
C LEU A 60 -33.73 -28.81 -12.05
N THR A 61 -32.82 -27.85 -12.08
CA THR A 61 -33.09 -26.41 -11.87
C THR A 61 -32.47 -25.69 -13.05
N ASP A 62 -33.25 -24.83 -13.71
CA ASP A 62 -32.73 -23.97 -14.78
C ASP A 62 -31.79 -22.91 -14.19
N THR A 63 -30.55 -22.84 -14.70
CA THR A 63 -29.51 -21.99 -14.10
C THR A 63 -29.89 -20.51 -14.17
N LEU A 64 -30.32 -20.03 -15.34
CA LEU A 64 -30.62 -18.62 -15.57
C LEU A 64 -31.80 -18.09 -14.72
N THR A 65 -32.84 -18.89 -14.48
CA THR A 65 -34.02 -18.45 -13.71
C THR A 65 -34.02 -18.91 -12.25
N GLY A 66 -33.18 -19.87 -11.88
CA GLY A 66 -33.20 -20.55 -10.59
C GLY A 66 -34.48 -21.36 -10.32
N GLN A 67 -35.30 -21.62 -11.35
CA GLN A 67 -36.58 -22.33 -11.20
C GLN A 67 -36.41 -23.83 -11.42
N ALA A 68 -37.15 -24.62 -10.64
CA ALA A 68 -37.26 -26.06 -10.88
C ALA A 68 -37.82 -26.36 -12.27
N VAL A 69 -37.29 -27.39 -12.92
CA VAL A 69 -37.78 -27.87 -14.23
C VAL A 69 -38.86 -28.92 -14.01
N VAL A 70 -39.98 -28.82 -14.72
CA VAL A 70 -41.11 -29.76 -14.67
C VAL A 70 -41.39 -30.33 -16.05
N LEU A 71 -41.86 -31.58 -16.11
CA LEU A 71 -42.16 -32.25 -17.36
C LEU A 71 -43.58 -31.95 -17.84
N SER A 72 -43.74 -31.84 -19.15
CA SER A 72 -45.03 -31.77 -19.83
C SER A 72 -44.97 -32.56 -21.16
N LEU A 73 -46.14 -32.89 -21.71
CA LEU A 73 -46.23 -33.57 -23.02
C LEU A 73 -46.94 -32.66 -24.01
N ASN A 74 -46.26 -32.32 -25.10
CA ASN A 74 -46.76 -31.43 -26.13
C ASN A 74 -46.63 -32.10 -27.51
N GLY A 75 -47.75 -32.56 -28.07
CA GLY A 75 -47.74 -33.16 -29.42
C GLY A 75 -46.88 -34.41 -29.58
N GLY A 76 -46.63 -35.17 -28.50
CA GLY A 76 -45.77 -36.36 -28.50
C GLY A 76 -44.31 -36.09 -28.13
N VAL A 77 -43.95 -34.83 -27.88
CA VAL A 77 -42.66 -34.40 -27.34
C VAL A 77 -42.78 -34.27 -25.82
N VAL A 78 -41.86 -34.88 -25.09
CA VAL A 78 -41.71 -34.59 -23.65
C VAL A 78 -40.86 -33.34 -23.53
N GLU A 79 -41.37 -32.31 -22.88
CA GLU A 79 -40.71 -31.03 -22.69
C GLU A 79 -40.40 -30.83 -21.20
N GLY A 80 -39.16 -30.51 -20.88
CA GLY A 80 -38.78 -29.95 -19.58
C GLY A 80 -38.92 -28.44 -19.62
N ARG A 81 -39.76 -27.87 -18.74
CA ARG A 81 -40.00 -26.43 -18.66
C ARG A 81 -39.80 -25.88 -17.26
N THR A 82 -39.34 -24.65 -17.13
CA THR A 82 -39.30 -23.95 -15.83
C THR A 82 -40.70 -23.88 -15.22
N ALA A 83 -40.83 -24.17 -13.92
CA ALA A 83 -42.13 -24.35 -13.27
C ALA A 83 -43.04 -23.11 -13.27
N THR A 84 -42.48 -21.90 -13.32
CA THR A 84 -43.25 -20.65 -13.19
C THR A 84 -43.26 -19.83 -14.48
N SER A 85 -42.10 -19.60 -15.11
CA SER A 85 -42.02 -18.81 -16.35
C SER A 85 -42.36 -19.61 -17.61
N ASN A 86 -42.44 -20.95 -17.51
CA ASN A 86 -42.78 -21.86 -18.60
C ASN A 86 -41.78 -21.81 -19.78
N ASP A 87 -40.54 -21.37 -19.54
CA ASP A 87 -39.44 -21.42 -20.49
C ASP A 87 -39.03 -22.87 -20.77
N LEU A 88 -38.67 -23.17 -22.01
CA LEU A 88 -38.28 -24.51 -22.45
C LEU A 88 -36.80 -24.76 -22.15
N VAL A 89 -36.50 -25.83 -21.42
CA VAL A 89 -35.15 -26.19 -20.95
C VAL A 89 -34.57 -27.35 -21.75
N PHE A 90 -35.36 -28.38 -22.02
CA PHE A 90 -34.95 -29.49 -22.88
C PHE A 90 -36.16 -30.17 -23.52
N THR A 91 -35.92 -30.94 -24.58
CA THR A 91 -36.93 -31.80 -25.21
C THR A 91 -36.45 -33.24 -25.35
N VAL A 92 -37.39 -34.17 -25.30
CA VAL A 92 -37.19 -35.57 -25.65
C VAL A 92 -38.19 -35.94 -26.74
N THR A 93 -37.68 -36.41 -27.87
CA THR A 93 -38.49 -36.82 -29.02
C THR A 93 -38.20 -38.27 -29.39
N VAL A 94 -39.16 -38.95 -30.02
CA VAL A 94 -38.96 -40.30 -30.56
C VAL A 94 -39.42 -40.38 -32.01
N SER A 95 -38.59 -40.97 -32.86
CA SER A 95 -38.92 -41.21 -34.26
C SER A 95 -39.80 -42.46 -34.42
N SER A 96 -40.38 -42.63 -35.60
CA SER A 96 -41.15 -43.85 -35.95
C SER A 96 -40.31 -45.14 -35.93
N THR A 97 -38.98 -45.05 -35.90
CA THR A 97 -38.06 -46.20 -35.82
C THR A 97 -37.53 -46.44 -34.41
N GLY A 98 -38.05 -45.74 -33.39
CA GLY A 98 -37.61 -45.88 -32.00
C GLY A 98 -36.26 -45.23 -31.72
N ASN A 99 -35.86 -44.22 -32.51
CA ASN A 99 -34.71 -43.39 -32.16
C ASN A 99 -35.19 -42.27 -31.25
N VAL A 100 -34.65 -42.23 -30.03
CA VAL A 100 -34.91 -41.16 -29.07
C VAL A 100 -33.85 -40.09 -29.26
N THR A 101 -34.26 -38.83 -29.18
CA THR A 101 -33.38 -37.65 -29.24
C THR A 101 -33.56 -36.84 -27.97
N LEU A 102 -32.46 -36.47 -27.32
CA LEU A 102 -32.40 -35.50 -26.24
C LEU A 102 -31.77 -34.21 -26.79
N ASP A 103 -32.46 -33.09 -26.59
CA ASP A 103 -32.06 -31.74 -27.00
C ASP A 103 -32.14 -30.83 -25.77
N GLN A 104 -31.01 -30.25 -25.37
CA GLN A 104 -30.93 -29.30 -24.27
C GLN A 104 -30.83 -27.88 -24.81
N ILE A 105 -31.71 -27.02 -24.31
CA ILE A 105 -31.90 -25.66 -24.81
C ILE A 105 -31.40 -24.62 -23.81
N ARG A 106 -31.33 -24.98 -22.52
CA ARG A 106 -30.87 -24.12 -21.42
C ARG A 106 -30.05 -24.93 -20.41
N ALA A 107 -29.04 -24.27 -19.83
CA ALA A 107 -28.19 -24.80 -18.77
C ALA A 107 -29.00 -25.20 -17.52
N VAL A 108 -28.54 -26.23 -16.81
CA VAL A 108 -29.13 -26.66 -15.55
C VAL A 108 -28.08 -26.72 -14.44
N VAL A 109 -28.44 -26.26 -13.24
CA VAL A 109 -27.51 -26.20 -12.09
C VAL A 109 -26.95 -27.58 -11.77
N HIS A 110 -25.63 -27.72 -11.65
CA HIS A 110 -24.95 -28.94 -11.21
C HIS A 110 -24.65 -28.94 -9.70
N PRO A 111 -24.42 -30.11 -9.08
CA PRO A 111 -24.35 -30.22 -7.63
C PRO A 111 -22.99 -29.83 -7.01
N THR A 112 -21.92 -29.78 -7.78
CA THR A 112 -20.57 -29.39 -7.33
C THR A 112 -19.96 -28.36 -8.27
N THR A 113 -18.71 -27.95 -8.02
CA THR A 113 -17.95 -26.99 -8.84
C THR A 113 -17.02 -27.73 -9.84
N ASP A 114 -17.51 -28.83 -10.44
CA ASP A 114 -16.76 -29.64 -11.39
C ASP A 114 -17.29 -29.37 -12.81
N PRO A 115 -16.51 -28.71 -13.69
CA PRO A 115 -17.00 -28.17 -14.96
C PRO A 115 -17.27 -29.18 -16.07
N ASP A 116 -17.35 -30.47 -15.73
CA ASP A 116 -17.80 -31.54 -16.62
C ASP A 116 -18.62 -32.57 -15.80
N GLU A 117 -19.37 -32.09 -14.80
CA GLU A 117 -20.24 -32.94 -13.98
C GLU A 117 -21.42 -33.48 -14.79
N SER A 118 -21.91 -34.66 -14.42
CA SER A 118 -23.07 -35.28 -15.06
C SER A 118 -24.30 -35.23 -14.16
N LYS A 119 -25.42 -34.79 -14.71
CA LYS A 119 -26.72 -34.78 -14.03
C LYS A 119 -27.78 -35.52 -14.83
N THR A 120 -28.70 -36.17 -14.15
CA THR A 120 -29.83 -36.89 -14.75
C THR A 120 -31.14 -36.52 -14.04
N LEU A 121 -32.28 -37.02 -14.52
CA LEU A 121 -33.54 -36.85 -13.81
C LEU A 121 -33.54 -37.64 -12.50
N ALA A 122 -34.18 -37.10 -11.46
CA ALA A 122 -34.19 -37.64 -10.10
C ALA A 122 -34.78 -39.06 -9.97
N ALA A 123 -35.55 -39.52 -10.96
CA ALA A 123 -36.05 -40.88 -11.03
C ALA A 123 -36.21 -41.33 -12.48
N ASP A 124 -35.99 -42.62 -12.71
CA ASP A 124 -35.94 -43.20 -14.05
C ASP A 124 -37.32 -43.23 -14.74
N ASN A 125 -38.38 -43.45 -13.98
CA ASN A 125 -39.74 -43.53 -14.51
C ASN A 125 -40.39 -42.17 -14.83
N LEU A 126 -39.63 -41.08 -14.70
CA LEU A 126 -40.10 -39.74 -15.02
C LEU A 126 -40.30 -39.55 -16.52
N VAL A 127 -39.47 -40.17 -17.36
CA VAL A 127 -39.68 -40.24 -18.81
C VAL A 127 -39.76 -41.71 -19.21
N GLN A 128 -40.79 -42.04 -20.00
CA GLN A 128 -41.10 -43.41 -20.39
C GLN A 128 -41.21 -43.51 -21.90
N LEU A 129 -40.60 -44.55 -22.47
CA LEU A 129 -40.78 -44.94 -23.87
C LEU A 129 -41.67 -46.18 -23.93
N THR A 130 -42.84 -46.05 -24.56
CA THR A 130 -43.75 -47.16 -24.79
C THR A 130 -43.69 -47.60 -26.24
N ALA A 131 -43.41 -48.89 -26.47
CA ALA A 131 -43.55 -49.53 -27.77
C ALA A 131 -44.86 -50.32 -27.81
N THR A 132 -45.64 -50.17 -28.88
CA THR A 132 -46.87 -50.92 -29.15
C THR A 132 -46.68 -51.74 -30.40
N VAL A 133 -46.82 -53.06 -30.28
CA VAL A 133 -46.87 -53.98 -31.42
C VAL A 133 -48.32 -54.19 -31.82
N THR A 134 -48.56 -54.20 -33.13
CA THR A 134 -49.86 -54.43 -33.78
C THR A 134 -49.67 -55.52 -34.82
N ASP A 135 -50.46 -56.59 -34.79
CA ASP A 135 -50.45 -57.60 -35.86
C ASP A 135 -51.38 -57.21 -37.03
N LYS A 136 -51.71 -58.18 -37.88
CA LYS A 136 -52.31 -57.93 -39.19
C LYS A 136 -53.82 -57.70 -39.15
N ASP A 137 -54.55 -58.32 -38.24
CA ASP A 137 -56.01 -58.16 -38.10
C ASP A 137 -56.39 -57.19 -36.98
N GLY A 138 -55.41 -56.74 -36.20
CA GLY A 138 -55.48 -55.52 -35.40
C GLY A 138 -55.37 -55.71 -33.90
N ASP A 139 -54.94 -56.87 -33.43
CA ASP A 139 -54.61 -57.08 -32.03
C ASP A 139 -53.32 -56.33 -31.67
N HIS A 140 -53.24 -55.82 -30.44
CA HIS A 140 -52.12 -54.99 -29.98
C HIS A 140 -51.63 -55.36 -28.58
N HIS A 141 -50.34 -55.17 -28.34
CA HIS A 141 -49.73 -55.28 -27.00
C HIS A 141 -48.63 -54.22 -26.84
N SER A 142 -48.40 -53.77 -25.60
CA SER A 142 -47.43 -52.70 -25.31
C SER A 142 -46.45 -53.08 -24.21
N ALA A 143 -45.23 -52.57 -24.31
CA ALA A 143 -44.24 -52.60 -23.24
C ALA A 143 -43.68 -51.19 -23.02
N THR A 144 -43.37 -50.85 -21.77
CA THR A 144 -42.85 -49.54 -21.38
C THR A 144 -41.46 -49.71 -20.77
N LEU A 145 -40.57 -48.81 -21.15
CA LEU A 145 -39.20 -48.68 -20.68
C LEU A 145 -39.07 -47.32 -19.99
N ASP A 146 -38.62 -47.32 -18.75
CA ASP A 146 -38.25 -46.10 -18.03
C ASP A 146 -36.90 -45.64 -18.58
N ILE A 147 -36.75 -44.35 -18.90
CA ILE A 147 -35.52 -43.80 -19.54
C ILE A 147 -35.06 -42.47 -18.94
N GLY A 148 -35.65 -42.04 -17.81
CA GLY A 148 -35.41 -40.74 -17.22
C GLY A 148 -33.98 -40.54 -16.74
N GLN A 149 -33.31 -41.58 -16.23
CA GLN A 149 -31.91 -41.52 -15.81
C GLN A 149 -30.93 -41.78 -16.97
N ASN A 150 -31.43 -42.15 -18.15
CA ASN A 150 -30.65 -42.27 -19.37
C ASN A 150 -30.44 -40.92 -20.07
N LEU A 151 -31.13 -39.88 -19.61
CA LEU A 151 -30.95 -38.50 -20.06
C LEU A 151 -29.87 -37.85 -19.20
N VAL A 152 -28.69 -37.66 -19.77
CA VAL A 152 -27.53 -37.07 -19.10
C VAL A 152 -27.29 -35.67 -19.65
N PHE A 153 -27.27 -34.70 -18.75
CA PHE A 153 -26.87 -33.32 -18.96
C PHE A 153 -25.45 -33.17 -18.43
N LYS A 154 -24.53 -32.72 -19.28
CA LYS A 154 -23.14 -32.45 -18.91
C LYS A 154 -22.95 -30.96 -18.68
N ASP A 155 -22.21 -30.65 -17.63
CA ASP A 155 -21.89 -29.30 -17.22
C ASP A 155 -20.99 -28.56 -18.21
N ASP A 156 -20.97 -27.24 -18.10
CA ASP A 156 -20.04 -26.33 -18.76
C ASP A 156 -19.50 -25.39 -17.69
N GLY A 157 -18.23 -25.05 -17.76
CA GLY A 157 -17.62 -24.16 -16.78
C GLY A 157 -16.88 -22.99 -17.41
N PRO A 158 -16.52 -21.98 -16.60
CA PRO A 158 -15.93 -20.77 -17.12
C PRO A 158 -14.52 -21.02 -17.65
N THR A 159 -14.13 -20.28 -18.68
CA THR A 159 -12.81 -20.37 -19.31
C THR A 159 -12.14 -19.00 -19.45
N ILE A 160 -10.81 -18.98 -19.35
CA ILE A 160 -10.01 -17.78 -19.65
C ILE A 160 -9.74 -17.75 -21.15
N THR A 161 -10.37 -16.81 -21.86
CA THR A 161 -10.25 -16.66 -23.32
C THR A 161 -9.03 -15.85 -23.72
N LYS A 162 -8.59 -14.93 -22.86
CA LYS A 162 -7.33 -14.19 -22.99
C LYS A 162 -6.68 -14.03 -21.61
N PRO A 163 -5.54 -14.71 -21.35
CA PRO A 163 -4.81 -14.49 -20.11
C PRO A 163 -4.16 -13.11 -20.11
N PHE A 164 -3.74 -12.68 -18.92
CA PHE A 164 -2.95 -11.47 -18.74
C PHE A 164 -1.63 -11.51 -19.53
N ASP A 165 -1.29 -10.40 -20.19
CA ASP A 165 -0.06 -10.23 -20.96
C ASP A 165 0.84 -9.06 -20.52
N GLY A 166 0.53 -8.37 -19.42
CA GLY A 166 1.35 -7.26 -18.92
C GLY A 166 1.22 -5.99 -19.75
N ASP A 167 1.99 -5.91 -20.83
CA ASP A 167 2.03 -4.77 -21.76
C ASP A 167 1.47 -5.19 -23.12
N LYS A 168 0.33 -4.59 -23.47
CA LYS A 168 -0.39 -4.74 -24.75
C LYS A 168 0.49 -4.51 -25.99
N ASN A 169 1.59 -3.78 -25.86
CA ASN A 169 2.52 -3.42 -26.95
C ASN A 169 3.83 -4.22 -26.96
N ALA A 170 4.14 -4.99 -25.92
CA ALA A 170 5.43 -5.69 -25.79
C ALA A 170 5.56 -6.93 -26.68
N GLY A 171 4.47 -7.38 -27.32
CA GLY A 171 4.52 -8.44 -28.32
C GLY A 171 4.94 -9.79 -27.73
N ASN A 172 4.00 -10.42 -27.00
CA ASN A 172 3.97 -11.83 -26.62
C ASN A 172 4.85 -12.22 -25.43
N GLY A 173 4.27 -12.20 -24.23
CA GLY A 173 4.81 -12.89 -23.06
C GLY A 173 3.77 -13.06 -21.97
N ASN A 174 3.39 -14.30 -21.68
CA ASN A 174 2.76 -14.63 -20.40
C ASN A 174 3.75 -14.22 -19.29
N GLY A 175 3.40 -13.27 -18.42
CA GLY A 175 4.21 -12.88 -17.27
C GLY A 175 5.13 -11.64 -17.42
N THR A 176 4.93 -10.77 -18.41
CA THR A 176 5.48 -9.40 -18.33
C THR A 176 4.67 -8.58 -17.33
N HIS A 177 5.32 -7.74 -16.52
CA HIS A 177 4.61 -6.83 -15.62
C HIS A 177 4.05 -5.65 -16.44
N GLU A 178 2.87 -5.18 -16.04
CA GLU A 178 2.38 -3.87 -16.47
C GLU A 178 3.21 -2.78 -15.78
N THR A 179 3.46 -1.64 -16.43
CA THR A 179 4.26 -0.55 -15.83
C THR A 179 3.50 0.76 -15.82
N LEU A 180 3.36 1.36 -14.64
CA LEU A 180 2.79 2.68 -14.45
C LEU A 180 3.86 3.64 -13.97
N ALA A 181 3.82 4.87 -14.45
CA ALA A 181 4.55 5.96 -13.81
C ALA A 181 4.04 6.14 -12.37
N ASN A 182 4.94 6.34 -11.41
CA ASN A 182 4.55 6.73 -10.05
C ASN A 182 4.03 8.19 -9.99
N THR A 183 2.86 8.43 -10.55
CA THR A 183 2.20 9.74 -10.59
C THR A 183 0.69 9.57 -10.66
N VAL A 184 -0.04 10.40 -9.92
CA VAL A 184 -1.52 10.39 -9.93
C VAL A 184 -2.06 10.58 -11.35
N GLY A 185 -2.98 9.70 -11.73
CA GLY A 185 -3.60 9.64 -13.06
C GLY A 185 -2.82 8.81 -14.08
N ALA A 186 -1.66 8.25 -13.73
CA ALA A 186 -0.99 7.27 -14.57
C ALA A 186 -1.91 6.05 -14.75
N SER A 187 -1.97 5.53 -15.98
CA SER A 187 -2.84 4.43 -16.34
C SER A 187 -2.18 3.51 -17.36
N ALA A 188 -2.50 2.23 -17.29
CA ALA A 188 -2.06 1.25 -18.27
C ALA A 188 -3.18 0.24 -18.56
N GLU A 189 -3.11 -0.41 -19.73
CA GLU A 189 -4.14 -1.29 -20.26
C GLU A 189 -3.51 -2.58 -20.80
N GLY A 190 -4.05 -3.73 -20.39
CA GLY A 190 -3.65 -5.05 -20.90
C GLY A 190 -4.85 -5.94 -21.19
N ASN A 191 -4.57 -7.17 -21.63
CA ASN A 191 -5.62 -8.12 -21.97
C ASN A 191 -6.10 -8.91 -20.74
N PHE A 192 -7.41 -9.11 -20.62
CA PHE A 192 -8.03 -10.07 -19.72
C PHE A 192 -9.42 -10.40 -20.25
N GLY A 193 -9.59 -11.61 -20.75
CA GLY A 193 -10.86 -12.10 -21.31
C GLY A 193 -11.25 -13.41 -20.67
N TYR A 194 -12.54 -13.56 -20.42
CA TYR A 194 -13.13 -14.80 -19.92
C TYR A 194 -14.48 -15.04 -20.58
N ASP A 195 -14.88 -16.31 -20.62
CA ASP A 195 -16.21 -16.76 -20.99
C ASP A 195 -16.78 -17.52 -19.79
N ILE A 196 -18.00 -17.18 -19.39
CA ILE A 196 -18.68 -17.85 -18.28
C ILE A 196 -19.30 -19.17 -18.73
N GLY A 197 -19.51 -19.37 -20.03
CA GLY A 197 -20.17 -20.56 -20.53
C GLY A 197 -21.68 -20.39 -20.63
N ALA A 198 -22.38 -21.50 -20.85
CA ALA A 198 -23.82 -21.52 -21.12
C ALA A 198 -24.70 -21.18 -19.91
N ASP A 199 -24.13 -21.15 -18.72
CA ASP A 199 -24.79 -21.04 -17.43
C ASP A 199 -24.77 -19.60 -16.86
N SER A 200 -24.42 -18.60 -17.68
CA SER A 200 -24.34 -17.17 -17.30
C SER A 200 -25.48 -16.57 -16.45
N HIS A 201 -25.11 -15.58 -15.63
CA HIS A 201 -26.05 -14.74 -14.89
C HIS A 201 -26.85 -13.77 -15.78
N PRO A 202 -28.10 -13.41 -15.42
CA PRO A 202 -28.83 -12.37 -16.11
C PRO A 202 -28.23 -10.99 -15.81
N ALA A 203 -28.31 -10.04 -16.76
CA ALA A 203 -27.76 -8.69 -16.57
C ALA A 203 -28.25 -7.93 -15.31
N ALA A 204 -29.43 -8.29 -14.77
CA ALA A 204 -29.97 -7.69 -13.54
C ALA A 204 -29.33 -8.23 -12.24
N PHE A 205 -28.54 -9.31 -12.32
CA PHE A 205 -27.78 -9.87 -11.20
C PHE A 205 -26.67 -8.92 -10.77
N TYR A 206 -25.92 -8.39 -11.74
CA TYR A 206 -24.72 -7.61 -11.51
C TYR A 206 -24.96 -6.30 -10.76
N ASN A 207 -24.21 -6.11 -9.68
CA ASN A 207 -24.16 -4.88 -8.89
C ASN A 207 -22.89 -4.86 -8.02
N ALA A 208 -22.77 -3.89 -7.11
CA ALA A 208 -21.60 -3.76 -6.23
C ALA A 208 -21.34 -4.95 -5.29
N THR A 209 -22.26 -5.90 -5.16
CA THR A 209 -22.11 -7.08 -4.29
C THR A 209 -22.35 -8.42 -5.02
N HIS A 210 -22.51 -8.40 -6.35
CA HIS A 210 -22.80 -9.59 -7.16
C HIS A 210 -22.05 -9.47 -8.47
N SER A 211 -21.19 -10.46 -8.75
CA SER A 211 -20.17 -10.40 -9.79
C SER A 211 -19.85 -11.81 -10.27
N ASP A 212 -19.27 -11.90 -11.47
CA ASP A 212 -18.62 -13.14 -11.91
C ASP A 212 -17.28 -13.35 -11.19
N PHE A 213 -16.69 -12.32 -10.58
CA PHE A 213 -15.42 -12.42 -9.89
C PHE A 213 -15.59 -13.08 -8.51
N VAL A 214 -14.74 -14.06 -8.22
CA VAL A 214 -14.75 -14.80 -6.95
C VAL A 214 -14.08 -13.99 -5.86
N ASP A 215 -14.75 -13.90 -4.72
CA ASP A 215 -14.17 -13.33 -3.52
C ASP A 215 -13.02 -14.20 -2.97
N GLN A 216 -11.80 -13.67 -3.06
CA GLN A 216 -10.58 -14.34 -2.59
C GLN A 216 -10.26 -14.04 -1.12
N ASP A 217 -10.97 -13.11 -0.48
CA ASP A 217 -10.79 -12.76 0.94
C ASP A 217 -12.11 -12.67 1.69
N SER A 218 -12.48 -13.81 2.30
CA SER A 218 -13.68 -13.93 3.13
C SER A 218 -13.66 -13.13 4.46
N VAL A 219 -12.61 -12.35 4.75
CA VAL A 219 -12.51 -11.53 5.98
C VAL A 219 -13.05 -10.13 5.77
N LEU A 220 -12.81 -9.52 4.62
CA LEU A 220 -13.27 -8.17 4.30
C LEU A 220 -14.68 -8.18 3.71
N ASP A 221 -15.46 -7.12 3.98
CA ASP A 221 -16.80 -7.01 3.42
C ASP A 221 -16.75 -6.70 1.91
N GLY A 222 -17.53 -7.44 1.12
CA GLY A 222 -17.63 -7.28 -0.34
C GLY A 222 -16.64 -8.15 -1.10
N ILE A 223 -16.84 -8.28 -2.42
CA ILE A 223 -16.03 -9.17 -3.26
C ILE A 223 -14.61 -8.61 -3.39
N GLN A 224 -13.62 -9.37 -2.92
CA GLN A 224 -12.21 -9.01 -2.98
C GLN A 224 -11.48 -9.79 -4.06
N LEU A 225 -10.69 -9.09 -4.88
CA LEU A 225 -9.55 -9.73 -5.53
C LEU A 225 -8.44 -9.87 -4.50
N SER A 226 -7.61 -10.91 -4.63
CA SER A 226 -6.40 -10.97 -3.81
C SER A 226 -5.41 -9.93 -4.32
N LEU A 227 -4.82 -9.15 -3.41
CA LEU A 227 -3.78 -8.17 -3.73
C LEU A 227 -2.60 -8.40 -2.80
N THR A 228 -1.45 -8.74 -3.37
CA THR A 228 -0.20 -8.92 -2.63
C THR A 228 0.93 -8.14 -3.31
N GLY A 229 2.11 -8.10 -2.69
CA GLY A 229 3.22 -7.33 -3.24
C GLY A 229 4.20 -6.82 -2.21
N ASN A 230 5.06 -5.90 -2.64
CA ASN A 230 6.06 -5.22 -1.81
C ASN A 230 6.50 -3.90 -2.47
N LEU A 231 7.18 -3.07 -1.68
CA LEU A 231 7.89 -1.89 -2.15
C LEU A 231 9.40 -2.15 -2.19
N THR A 232 10.08 -1.50 -3.12
CA THR A 232 11.55 -1.38 -3.15
C THR A 232 11.96 0.09 -3.26
N GLY A 233 13.23 0.41 -3.03
CA GLY A 233 13.72 1.80 -3.07
C GLY A 233 13.61 2.58 -1.74
N LEU A 234 12.95 2.02 -0.73
CA LEU A 234 12.97 2.56 0.64
C LEU A 234 14.27 2.22 1.38
N VAL A 235 14.56 2.96 2.46
CA VAL A 235 15.72 2.72 3.34
C VAL A 235 15.26 2.07 4.66
N PRO A 236 15.95 1.02 5.16
CA PRO A 236 17.04 0.28 4.52
C PRO A 236 16.56 -0.41 3.23
N GLY A 237 17.46 -0.59 2.25
CA GLY A 237 17.19 -1.10 0.89
C GLY A 237 16.71 -2.56 0.79
N THR A 238 16.01 -3.06 1.80
CA THR A 238 15.29 -4.33 1.83
C THR A 238 13.86 -4.14 1.33
N PRO A 239 13.30 -5.12 0.59
CA PRO A 239 11.89 -5.07 0.19
C PRO A 239 10.97 -4.88 1.40
N THR A 240 10.09 -3.90 1.30
CA THR A 240 9.13 -3.54 2.37
C THR A 240 7.78 -4.17 2.03
N SER A 241 7.34 -5.12 2.85
CA SER A 241 6.03 -5.74 2.68
C SER A 241 4.90 -4.73 2.94
N PHE A 242 3.76 -4.91 2.28
CA PHE A 242 2.55 -4.18 2.65
C PHE A 242 2.13 -4.53 4.09
N ILE A 243 1.71 -3.52 4.83
CA ILE A 243 1.06 -3.66 6.14
C ILE A 243 -0.36 -4.21 5.92
N SER A 244 -1.07 -3.70 4.91
CA SER A 244 -2.37 -4.20 4.46
C SER A 244 -2.56 -3.94 2.97
N SER A 245 -3.41 -4.72 2.32
CA SER A 245 -3.79 -4.54 0.92
C SER A 245 -5.22 -5.03 0.71
N TYR A 246 -5.95 -4.38 -0.19
CA TYR A 246 -7.29 -4.82 -0.61
C TYR A 246 -7.61 -4.35 -2.03
N ALA A 247 -8.53 -5.05 -2.67
CA ALA A 247 -9.03 -4.74 -4.01
C ALA A 247 -10.53 -5.10 -4.07
N THR A 248 -11.38 -4.14 -3.69
CA THR A 248 -12.81 -4.36 -3.44
C THR A 248 -13.65 -3.95 -4.64
N LEU A 249 -14.59 -4.82 -5.03
CA LEU A 249 -15.59 -4.51 -6.05
C LEU A 249 -16.37 -3.24 -5.69
N GLN A 250 -16.47 -2.31 -6.63
CA GLN A 250 -17.26 -1.08 -6.51
C GLN A 250 -18.53 -1.13 -7.34
N SER A 251 -18.43 -1.68 -8.54
CA SER A 251 -19.56 -1.78 -9.46
C SER A 251 -19.31 -2.87 -10.48
N GLU A 252 -20.39 -3.53 -10.85
CA GLU A 252 -20.42 -4.60 -11.84
C GLU A 252 -21.60 -4.36 -12.80
N SER A 253 -21.43 -4.74 -14.05
CA SER A 253 -22.45 -4.84 -15.08
C SER A 253 -22.14 -6.02 -16.01
N ALA A 254 -23.04 -6.27 -16.97
CA ALA A 254 -22.83 -7.30 -17.97
C ALA A 254 -21.59 -7.06 -18.86
N THR A 255 -21.09 -5.81 -18.93
CA THR A 255 -19.97 -5.44 -19.83
C THR A 255 -18.73 -4.94 -19.10
N SER A 256 -18.79 -4.71 -17.79
CA SER A 256 -17.66 -4.16 -17.04
C SER A 256 -17.73 -4.43 -15.54
N ALA A 257 -16.57 -4.59 -14.91
CA ALA A 257 -16.38 -4.65 -13.46
C ALA A 257 -15.32 -3.62 -13.03
N THR A 258 -15.53 -2.95 -11.90
CA THR A 258 -14.58 -1.95 -11.36
C THR A 258 -14.25 -2.26 -9.92
N PHE A 259 -12.96 -2.36 -9.61
CA PHE A 259 -12.42 -2.56 -8.28
C PHE A 259 -11.63 -1.32 -7.83
N ASN A 260 -11.81 -0.90 -6.59
CA ASN A 260 -10.91 0.04 -5.94
C ASN A 260 -9.87 -0.75 -5.17
N TRP A 261 -8.61 -0.40 -5.34
CA TRP A 261 -7.52 -1.04 -4.62
C TRP A 261 -6.72 -0.03 -3.81
N GLN A 262 -6.16 -0.48 -2.70
CA GLN A 262 -5.25 0.30 -1.88
C GLN A 262 -4.27 -0.64 -1.17
N ILE A 263 -3.04 -0.16 -1.04
CA ILE A 263 -2.01 -0.74 -0.19
C ILE A 263 -1.70 0.25 0.95
N SER A 264 -1.36 -0.28 2.11
CA SER A 264 -0.69 0.48 3.17
C SER A 264 0.67 -0.13 3.44
N TYR A 265 1.64 0.71 3.75
CA TYR A 265 3.04 0.31 3.92
C TYR A 265 3.76 1.26 4.89
N ASP A 266 4.95 0.85 5.30
CA ASP A 266 5.83 1.67 6.12
C ASP A 266 6.68 2.55 5.20
N SER A 267 6.46 3.87 5.21
CA SER A 267 7.14 4.81 4.31
C SER A 267 8.57 5.13 4.75
N ASP A 268 8.95 4.78 5.98
CA ASP A 268 10.33 4.94 6.50
C ASP A 268 10.72 3.71 7.36
N PRO A 269 11.00 2.55 6.75
CA PRO A 269 11.31 1.33 7.49
C PRO A 269 12.57 1.40 8.37
N ASN A 270 13.38 2.45 8.25
CA ASN A 270 14.53 2.71 9.11
C ASN A 270 14.13 3.30 10.47
N THR A 271 12.98 3.97 10.54
CA THR A 271 12.43 4.50 11.77
C THR A 271 11.67 3.41 12.54
N ALA A 272 11.80 3.39 13.86
CA ALA A 272 11.19 2.33 14.67
C ALA A 272 9.66 2.45 14.73
N GLY A 273 8.95 1.36 14.40
CA GLY A 273 7.49 1.30 14.31
C GLY A 273 6.99 1.64 12.91
N ASN A 274 5.70 1.46 12.60
CA ASN A 274 5.22 1.68 11.23
C ASN A 274 4.90 3.16 10.96
N GLN A 275 5.55 3.77 9.98
CA GLN A 275 5.21 5.08 9.44
C GLN A 275 4.20 4.86 8.31
N THR A 276 2.94 4.65 8.67
CA THR A 276 1.93 4.19 7.71
C THR A 276 1.62 5.25 6.66
N ALA A 277 1.91 4.91 5.40
CA ALA A 277 1.46 5.62 4.21
C ALA A 277 0.53 4.71 3.38
N THR A 278 -0.15 5.29 2.40
CA THR A 278 -1.03 4.57 1.46
C THR A 278 -0.67 4.87 0.02
N ALA A 279 -1.05 3.97 -0.87
CA ALA A 279 -1.14 4.21 -2.29
C ALA A 279 -2.33 3.41 -2.83
N GLY A 280 -2.93 3.83 -3.94
CA GLY A 280 -4.20 3.24 -4.37
C GLY A 280 -4.69 3.71 -5.73
N GLY A 281 -5.71 3.03 -6.21
CA GLY A 281 -6.19 3.23 -7.57
C GLY A 281 -7.46 2.46 -7.91
N THR A 282 -7.72 2.36 -9.20
CA THR A 282 -8.83 1.57 -9.77
C THR A 282 -8.30 0.51 -10.72
N LEU A 283 -8.92 -0.67 -10.73
CA LEU A 283 -8.75 -1.72 -11.73
C LEU A 283 -10.11 -1.96 -12.38
N VAL A 284 -10.21 -1.71 -13.68
CA VAL A 284 -11.46 -1.78 -14.45
C VAL A 284 -11.32 -2.86 -15.52
N PHE A 285 -12.22 -3.85 -15.51
CA PHE A 285 -12.34 -4.85 -16.57
C PHE A 285 -13.39 -4.41 -17.58
N ASP A 286 -13.06 -4.45 -18.87
CA ASP A 286 -13.97 -4.33 -20.00
C ASP A 286 -14.18 -5.72 -20.59
N LYS A 287 -15.36 -6.29 -20.32
CA LYS A 287 -15.72 -7.67 -20.67
C LYS A 287 -16.00 -7.82 -22.17
N ASP A 288 -16.38 -6.73 -22.86
CA ASP A 288 -16.65 -6.76 -24.31
C ASP A 288 -15.34 -6.68 -25.10
N ALA A 289 -14.37 -5.91 -24.59
CA ALA A 289 -13.06 -5.75 -25.23
C ALA A 289 -12.05 -6.85 -24.86
N ASP A 290 -12.33 -7.64 -23.82
CA ASP A 290 -11.39 -8.55 -23.15
C ASP A 290 -10.12 -7.82 -22.67
N THR A 291 -10.30 -6.65 -22.03
CA THR A 291 -9.18 -5.85 -21.51
C THR A 291 -9.41 -5.43 -20.07
N TYR A 292 -8.33 -5.04 -19.40
CA TYR A 292 -8.40 -4.31 -18.14
C TYR A 292 -7.65 -2.99 -18.27
N THR A 293 -8.03 -2.01 -17.46
CA THR A 293 -7.29 -0.76 -17.27
C THR A 293 -7.03 -0.57 -15.78
N ILE A 294 -5.77 -0.38 -15.42
CA ILE A 294 -5.38 0.04 -14.08
C ILE A 294 -5.04 1.54 -14.09
N THR A 295 -5.41 2.25 -13.04
CA THR A 295 -5.13 3.68 -12.88
C THR A 295 -4.71 3.97 -11.45
N LEU A 296 -3.62 4.73 -11.28
CA LEU A 296 -3.10 5.19 -10.00
C LEU A 296 -3.81 6.48 -9.59
N ASN A 297 -4.47 6.50 -8.43
CA ASN A 297 -5.16 7.67 -7.90
C ASN A 297 -4.42 8.31 -6.72
N ASP A 298 -3.54 7.54 -6.08
CA ASP A 298 -2.72 7.93 -4.94
C ASP A 298 -1.32 7.32 -5.14
N ALA A 299 -0.30 8.17 -5.22
CA ALA A 299 1.07 7.79 -5.56
C ALA A 299 1.79 7.09 -4.41
N VAL A 300 2.89 6.40 -4.71
CA VAL A 300 3.71 5.75 -3.68
C VAL A 300 4.81 6.72 -3.24
N GLU A 301 4.93 6.98 -1.94
CA GLU A 301 5.88 7.94 -1.37
C GLU A 301 6.66 7.31 -0.22
N GLY A 302 7.95 7.59 -0.15
CA GLY A 302 8.85 7.21 0.93
C GLY A 302 9.50 8.43 1.55
N PHE A 303 10.00 8.27 2.77
CA PHE A 303 10.79 9.30 3.44
C PHE A 303 12.02 8.66 4.06
N THR A 304 13.15 9.36 3.99
CA THR A 304 14.34 8.98 4.73
C THR A 304 14.73 10.13 5.64
N LYS A 305 14.99 9.80 6.91
CA LYS A 305 15.68 10.68 7.83
C LYS A 305 17.16 10.62 7.49
N ASP A 306 17.68 11.66 6.84
CA ASP A 306 19.11 11.79 6.55
C ASP A 306 19.77 12.75 7.54
N ILE A 307 21.00 12.45 7.95
CA ILE A 307 21.80 13.31 8.82
C ILE A 307 22.83 14.02 7.94
N LEU A 308 22.69 15.33 7.83
CA LEU A 308 23.61 16.15 7.05
C LEU A 308 24.80 16.57 7.93
N HIS A 309 26.02 16.25 7.49
CA HIS A 309 27.25 16.43 8.25
C HIS A 309 28.09 17.61 7.75
N THR A 310 28.54 18.48 8.65
CA THR A 310 29.58 19.47 8.33
C THR A 310 30.91 18.82 7.94
N SER A 311 31.21 17.64 8.48
CA SER A 311 32.41 16.88 8.14
C SER A 311 32.41 16.36 6.69
N GLU A 312 31.23 16.29 6.07
CA GLU A 312 31.00 15.81 4.70
C GLU A 312 30.51 16.92 3.76
N LEU A 313 30.72 18.19 4.12
CA LEU A 313 30.27 19.34 3.33
C LEU A 313 30.59 19.19 1.83
N LEU A 314 29.63 19.57 0.98
CA LEU A 314 29.73 19.54 -0.48
C LEU A 314 30.54 20.74 -1.01
N SER A 315 30.37 21.92 -0.39
CA SER A 315 31.16 23.12 -0.72
C SER A 315 31.21 24.10 0.46
N LYS A 316 32.21 24.99 0.46
CA LYS A 316 32.35 26.06 1.47
C LYS A 316 32.77 27.39 0.87
N GLU A 317 32.30 28.47 1.47
CA GLU A 317 32.69 29.86 1.19
C GLU A 317 33.07 30.58 2.49
N PRO A 318 34.25 31.22 2.58
CA PRO A 318 35.36 31.13 1.63
C PRO A 318 35.98 29.72 1.61
N THR A 319 36.69 29.40 0.53
CA THR A 319 37.31 28.06 0.34
C THR A 319 38.45 27.75 1.33
N SER A 320 38.86 28.71 2.15
CA SER A 320 39.92 28.57 3.16
C SER A 320 39.72 29.54 4.30
N ASN A 321 40.18 29.18 5.51
CA ASN A 321 40.16 30.05 6.69
C ASN A 321 41.33 31.06 6.67
N VAL A 322 42.17 31.04 5.62
CA VAL A 322 43.21 32.04 5.40
C VAL A 322 42.57 33.42 5.33
N GLY A 323 43.08 34.35 6.14
CA GLY A 323 42.53 35.70 6.22
C GLY A 323 41.47 35.87 7.32
N HIS A 324 41.19 34.82 8.10
CA HIS A 324 40.34 34.88 9.30
C HIS A 324 38.94 35.42 8.97
N PRO A 325 38.12 34.65 8.24
CA PRO A 325 36.80 35.11 7.82
C PRO A 325 35.81 35.20 8.98
N ASN A 326 35.08 36.32 9.07
CA ASN A 326 34.00 36.49 10.06
C ASN A 326 32.75 35.65 9.72
N ILE A 327 32.56 35.31 8.44
CA ILE A 327 31.41 34.54 7.95
C ILE A 327 31.93 33.37 7.12
N VAL A 328 31.45 32.17 7.43
CA VAL A 328 31.64 30.96 6.62
C VAL A 328 30.28 30.40 6.27
N VAL A 329 30.10 29.94 5.04
CA VAL A 329 28.90 29.23 4.57
C VAL A 329 29.33 27.87 4.05
N GLU A 330 28.70 26.81 4.53
CA GLU A 330 28.90 25.45 4.05
C GLU A 330 27.61 24.93 3.40
N LYS A 331 27.71 24.25 2.26
CA LYS A 331 26.61 23.52 1.63
C LYS A 331 26.71 22.06 2.05
N LEU A 332 25.68 21.53 2.68
CA LEU A 332 25.63 20.15 3.18
C LEU A 332 24.77 19.24 2.30
N PHE A 333 23.80 19.80 1.57
CA PHE A 333 22.92 19.03 0.69
C PHE A 333 22.58 19.80 -0.59
N GLU A 334 22.44 19.07 -1.69
CA GLU A 334 22.13 19.57 -3.04
C GLU A 334 20.82 18.94 -3.51
N ALA A 335 19.76 19.73 -3.64
CA ALA A 335 18.43 19.23 -3.98
C ALA A 335 18.37 18.56 -5.36
N ASP A 336 19.20 18.97 -6.31
CA ASP A 336 19.22 18.38 -7.65
C ASP A 336 19.92 17.00 -7.73
N SER A 337 20.50 16.55 -6.60
CA SER A 337 21.10 15.23 -6.48
C SER A 337 20.05 14.12 -6.31
N THR A 338 18.80 14.49 -6.01
CA THR A 338 17.64 13.59 -5.96
C THR A 338 16.71 13.84 -7.16
N PRO A 339 15.92 12.85 -7.58
CA PRO A 339 14.91 13.04 -8.63
C PRO A 339 13.72 13.88 -8.15
N GLU A 340 13.67 14.25 -6.86
CA GLU A 340 12.51 14.84 -6.22
C GLU A 340 12.44 16.36 -6.39
N THR A 341 11.22 16.89 -6.52
CA THR A 341 11.02 18.33 -6.77
C THR A 341 10.72 19.14 -5.50
N THR A 342 10.52 18.45 -4.38
CA THR A 342 10.22 19.02 -3.06
C THR A 342 11.47 19.24 -2.21
N ASP A 343 12.56 18.53 -2.51
CA ASP A 343 13.82 18.67 -1.82
C ASP A 343 14.40 20.08 -1.99
N ARG A 344 15.10 20.55 -0.96
CA ARG A 344 15.67 21.90 -0.86
C ARG A 344 17.13 21.78 -0.48
N ASP A 345 17.99 22.62 -1.03
CA ASP A 345 19.39 22.70 -0.61
C ASP A 345 19.48 22.92 0.90
N PHE A 346 20.60 22.53 1.50
CA PHE A 346 20.87 22.82 2.91
C PHE A 346 22.22 23.51 3.05
N PHE A 347 22.18 24.79 3.40
CA PHE A 347 23.35 25.61 3.72
C PHE A 347 23.37 25.94 5.21
N VAL A 348 24.57 25.97 5.79
CA VAL A 348 24.81 26.45 7.15
C VAL A 348 25.72 27.67 7.08
N GLN A 349 25.24 28.81 7.58
CA GLN A 349 26.05 30.00 7.81
C GLN A 349 26.57 29.97 9.25
N PHE A 350 27.86 30.19 9.40
CA PHE A 350 28.56 30.32 10.67
C PHE A 350 29.02 31.76 10.85
N THR A 351 28.74 32.34 12.01
CA THR A 351 29.32 33.61 12.49
C THR A 351 29.78 33.45 13.93
N ALA A 352 30.67 34.32 14.39
CA ALA A 352 31.24 34.21 15.72
C ALA A 352 31.41 35.55 16.43
N ASN A 353 31.32 35.50 17.75
CA ASN A 353 31.58 36.63 18.63
C ASN A 353 32.50 36.19 19.78
N SER A 354 33.34 37.12 20.24
CA SER A 354 34.19 36.89 21.42
C SER A 354 34.17 38.08 22.37
N VAL A 355 34.33 37.85 23.67
CA VAL A 355 34.38 38.92 24.66
C VAL A 355 35.78 39.52 24.75
N THR A 356 35.85 40.79 25.11
CA THR A 356 37.10 41.48 25.45
C THR A 356 37.09 41.97 26.89
N ASN A 357 38.09 42.76 27.28
CA ASN A 357 38.10 43.42 28.59
C ASN A 357 36.99 44.47 28.74
N THR A 358 36.47 45.00 27.63
CA THR A 358 35.47 46.08 27.61
C THR A 358 34.15 45.68 26.96
N ILE A 359 34.17 44.72 26.05
CA ILE A 359 32.98 44.22 25.35
C ILE A 359 32.61 42.87 25.96
N LYS A 360 31.38 42.77 26.47
CA LYS A 360 30.80 41.55 27.05
C LYS A 360 29.62 41.11 26.18
N PHE A 361 29.20 39.86 26.36
CA PHE A 361 27.96 39.40 25.78
C PHE A 361 26.76 40.11 26.40
N GLY A 362 25.73 40.29 25.59
CA GLY A 362 24.37 40.52 26.06
C GLY A 362 23.39 39.99 25.03
N LEU A 363 22.17 40.52 25.04
CA LEU A 363 21.02 39.88 24.40
C LEU A 363 20.29 40.83 23.44
N ASN A 364 19.86 40.30 22.29
CA ASN A 364 18.90 40.93 21.39
C ASN A 364 18.10 39.84 20.63
N THR A 365 17.18 40.23 19.75
CA THR A 365 16.33 39.26 19.04
C THR A 365 16.96 38.66 17.77
N THR A 366 18.13 39.15 17.34
CA THR A 366 18.74 38.76 16.04
C THR A 366 20.02 37.94 16.21
N GLY A 367 20.71 38.04 17.34
CA GLY A 367 22.05 37.50 17.58
C GLY A 367 23.18 38.26 16.87
N ASP A 368 22.82 39.18 15.97
CA ASP A 368 23.75 39.98 15.16
C ASP A 368 24.16 41.26 15.90
N SER A 369 25.34 41.79 15.57
CA SER A 369 25.84 43.04 16.13
C SER A 369 24.98 44.21 15.65
N ASP A 370 24.34 44.92 16.58
CA ASP A 370 23.47 46.07 16.29
C ASP A 370 24.19 47.43 16.44
N ASP A 371 25.54 47.41 16.48
CA ASP A 371 26.39 48.55 16.83
C ASP A 371 26.08 49.20 18.20
N ALA A 372 25.24 48.59 19.05
CA ALA A 372 24.91 49.06 20.39
C ALA A 372 25.59 48.18 21.46
N THR A 373 25.90 48.75 22.63
CA THR A 373 26.51 47.96 23.72
C THR A 373 25.40 47.21 24.44
N PRO A 374 25.29 45.87 24.34
CA PRO A 374 24.20 45.15 24.99
C PRO A 374 24.30 45.32 26.50
N THR A 375 23.23 45.80 27.14
CA THR A 375 23.19 45.98 28.61
C THR A 375 22.41 44.89 29.32
N ASP A 376 21.65 44.09 28.57
CA ASP A 376 20.85 43.00 29.11
C ASP A 376 21.64 41.69 29.10
N THR A 377 21.64 41.01 30.24
CA THR A 377 22.27 39.70 30.45
C THR A 377 21.27 38.69 31.03
N ALA A 378 19.98 39.06 31.13
CA ALA A 378 18.91 38.21 31.64
C ALA A 378 18.15 37.57 30.46
N TRP A 379 18.46 36.31 30.14
CA TRP A 379 17.92 35.63 28.97
C TRP A 379 16.42 35.31 29.10
N ASN A 380 15.64 35.66 28.07
CA ASN A 380 14.25 35.25 27.91
C ASN A 380 14.06 34.51 26.58
N PRO A 381 13.02 33.65 26.46
CA PRO A 381 12.66 33.05 25.19
C PRO A 381 12.45 34.11 24.10
N GLY A 382 13.13 33.94 22.96
CA GLY A 382 13.18 34.90 21.86
C GLY A 382 14.49 35.70 21.81
N ASP A 383 15.28 35.69 22.89
CA ASP A 383 16.59 36.34 22.92
C ASP A 383 17.69 35.42 22.37
N LEU A 384 18.65 36.03 21.68
CA LEU A 384 19.92 35.47 21.20
C LEU A 384 21.07 36.27 21.81
N VAL A 385 22.20 35.60 22.00
CA VAL A 385 23.42 36.21 22.54
C VAL A 385 24.14 36.96 21.42
N THR A 386 24.69 38.13 21.74
CA THR A 386 25.43 38.95 20.79
C THR A 386 26.44 39.87 21.49
N ASN A 387 27.34 40.47 20.72
CA ASN A 387 28.12 41.65 21.09
C ASN A 387 28.68 42.37 19.84
N ASN A 388 29.35 43.52 20.04
CA ASN A 388 29.98 44.29 18.94
C ASN A 388 31.42 43.88 18.64
N HIS A 389 31.82 42.67 19.03
CA HIS A 389 33.12 42.10 18.73
C HIS A 389 32.90 40.77 18.01
N GLU A 390 32.57 40.89 16.73
CA GLU A 390 32.65 39.79 15.78
C GLU A 390 34.07 39.26 15.70
N ASP A 391 34.20 37.94 15.67
CA ASP A 391 35.47 37.26 15.52
C ASP A 391 35.40 36.29 14.33
N TRP A 392 36.55 35.77 13.93
CA TRP A 392 36.62 34.87 12.80
C TRP A 392 36.19 33.44 13.16
N VAL A 393 35.64 32.76 12.17
CA VAL A 393 35.14 31.39 12.29
C VAL A 393 36.13 30.41 11.68
N SER A 394 36.38 29.30 12.37
CA SER A 394 37.08 28.13 11.80
C SER A 394 36.08 27.01 11.54
N ALA A 395 35.32 27.10 10.45
CA ALA A 395 34.42 26.04 9.98
C ALA A 395 35.07 25.30 8.81
N THR A 396 35.35 24.02 9.04
CA THR A 396 36.01 23.08 8.15
C THR A 396 35.42 21.69 8.34
N GLN A 397 35.75 20.76 7.44
CA GLN A 397 35.38 19.35 7.57
C GLN A 397 35.88 18.67 8.87
N SER A 398 36.78 19.30 9.63
CA SER A 398 37.36 18.72 10.84
C SER A 398 37.22 19.58 12.09
N THR A 399 36.72 20.81 11.96
CA THR A 399 36.68 21.79 13.04
C THR A 399 35.55 22.79 12.82
N ASN A 400 34.83 23.13 13.88
CA ASN A 400 33.86 24.22 13.93
C ASN A 400 34.13 25.05 15.18
N GLY A 401 34.85 26.16 15.04
CA GLY A 401 35.36 26.95 16.17
C GLY A 401 35.33 28.46 15.98
N VAL A 402 35.72 29.17 17.03
CA VAL A 402 35.76 30.64 17.12
C VAL A 402 37.17 31.09 17.38
N ALA A 403 37.66 32.08 16.63
CA ALA A 403 39.01 32.62 16.76
C ALA A 403 40.14 31.56 16.76
N GLY A 404 39.85 30.37 16.22
CA GLY A 404 40.62 29.15 16.37
C GLY A 404 39.75 27.92 16.08
N ASP A 405 40.31 26.73 16.30
CA ASP A 405 39.64 25.44 16.04
C ASP A 405 38.76 24.93 17.20
N THR A 406 38.61 25.74 18.26
CA THR A 406 37.82 25.40 19.44
C THR A 406 36.89 26.54 19.80
N ILE A 407 35.97 26.30 20.73
CA ILE A 407 35.21 27.31 21.45
C ILE A 407 35.74 27.33 22.89
N GLN A 408 36.19 28.49 23.34
CA GLN A 408 36.82 28.73 24.64
C GLN A 408 35.99 29.74 25.44
N LYS A 409 36.44 30.03 26.67
CA LYS A 409 35.85 31.04 27.54
C LYS A 409 35.58 32.36 26.82
N GLY A 410 34.33 32.78 26.82
CA GLY A 410 33.91 34.05 26.26
C GLY A 410 33.82 34.05 24.73
N GLU A 411 33.75 32.89 24.10
CA GLU A 411 33.48 32.72 22.67
C GLU A 411 32.07 32.17 22.44
N LEU A 412 31.49 32.54 21.30
CA LEU A 412 30.15 32.17 20.86
C LEU A 412 30.20 31.83 19.37
N LEU A 413 29.74 30.63 19.02
CA LEU A 413 29.53 30.23 17.63
C LEU A 413 28.03 30.28 17.32
N THR A 414 27.65 30.98 16.26
CA THR A 414 26.26 31.08 15.77
C THR A 414 26.11 30.35 14.44
N LEU A 415 25.07 29.54 14.32
CA LEU A 415 24.71 28.77 13.13
C LEU A 415 23.32 29.15 12.65
N ARG A 416 23.12 29.30 11.33
CA ARG A 416 21.81 29.54 10.72
C ARG A 416 21.65 28.74 9.43
N PHE A 417 20.45 28.22 9.19
CA PHE A 417 20.17 27.32 8.08
C PHE A 417 19.46 28.01 6.92
N PHE A 418 19.89 27.72 5.69
CA PHE A 418 19.33 28.32 4.48
C PHE A 418 19.13 27.29 3.38
N ASP A 419 18.10 27.51 2.57
CA ASP A 419 17.79 26.73 1.37
C ASP A 419 18.40 27.32 0.09
N THR A 420 19.11 28.45 0.24
CA THR A 420 19.85 29.16 -0.80
C THR A 420 21.09 29.77 -0.14
N SER A 421 22.22 29.84 -0.86
CA SER A 421 23.44 30.41 -0.27
C SER A 421 23.19 31.87 0.17
N PRO A 422 23.38 32.22 1.46
CA PRO A 422 23.28 33.60 1.93
C PRO A 422 24.49 34.45 1.52
N GLY A 423 25.56 33.83 1.02
CA GLY A 423 26.85 34.48 0.75
C GLY A 423 27.60 34.89 2.01
N ILE A 424 28.75 35.55 1.84
CA ILE A 424 29.72 35.84 2.92
C ILE A 424 30.03 37.34 3.12
N THR A 425 29.23 38.24 2.54
CA THR A 425 29.51 39.70 2.61
C THR A 425 28.93 40.35 3.85
N THR A 426 27.76 39.90 4.29
CA THR A 426 27.03 40.42 5.44
C THR A 426 26.29 39.25 6.07
N GLU A 427 26.23 39.23 7.40
CA GLU A 427 25.50 38.19 8.12
C GLU A 427 24.03 38.18 7.68
N SER A 428 23.55 37.02 7.22
CA SER A 428 22.13 36.82 7.01
C SER A 428 21.49 36.37 8.31
N ILE A 429 20.46 37.09 8.75
CA ILE A 429 19.76 36.87 10.04
C ILE A 429 18.36 36.27 9.87
N THR A 430 17.99 35.86 8.66
CA THR A 430 16.66 35.30 8.35
C THR A 430 16.83 33.92 7.72
N PRO A 431 16.97 32.87 8.54
CA PRO A 431 17.03 31.49 8.07
C PRO A 431 15.88 31.13 7.14
N SER A 432 16.13 30.25 6.17
CA SER A 432 15.12 29.76 5.22
C SER A 432 15.04 28.24 5.16
N GLN A 433 15.78 27.54 6.02
CA GLN A 433 15.79 26.08 6.09
C GLN A 433 15.69 25.62 7.54
N THR A 434 15.25 24.38 7.75
CA THR A 434 15.04 23.82 9.08
C THR A 434 15.55 22.39 9.23
N ALA A 435 15.88 21.98 10.45
CA ALA A 435 16.19 20.61 10.85
C ALA A 435 15.32 20.20 12.04
N ALA A 436 15.03 18.89 12.17
CA ALA A 436 14.26 18.38 13.30
C ALA A 436 15.15 18.11 14.53
N ASP A 437 16.36 17.60 14.31
CA ASP A 437 17.30 17.21 15.34
C ASP A 437 18.69 17.76 15.02
N MET A 438 19.52 17.88 16.05
CA MET A 438 20.90 18.35 15.95
C MET A 438 21.81 17.40 16.73
N ALA A 439 22.94 17.04 16.14
CA ALA A 439 24.01 16.28 16.79
C ALA A 439 25.31 17.09 16.78
N ILE A 440 26.08 17.03 17.86
CA ILE A 440 27.35 17.76 18.01
C ILE A 440 28.43 16.77 18.43
N LYS A 441 29.38 16.50 17.54
CA LYS A 441 30.54 15.65 17.82
C LYS A 441 31.73 16.48 18.25
N PHE A 442 32.33 16.08 19.35
CA PHE A 442 33.50 16.71 19.93
C PHE A 442 34.70 15.77 19.92
N ASP A 443 35.89 16.34 19.75
CA ASP A 443 37.18 15.67 19.98
C ASP A 443 37.76 16.12 21.33
N GLY A 444 38.13 15.15 22.16
CA GLY A 444 38.89 15.42 23.39
C GLY A 444 38.07 15.89 24.58
N ILE A 445 36.78 15.56 24.67
CA ILE A 445 35.96 15.84 25.86
C ILE A 445 36.45 15.00 27.06
N GLY A 446 36.82 15.69 28.13
CA GLY A 446 37.17 15.11 29.42
C GLY A 446 35.96 14.77 30.30
N THR A 447 36.13 15.00 31.60
CA THR A 447 35.18 14.58 32.67
C THR A 447 34.42 15.72 33.32
N SER A 448 34.67 16.96 32.91
CA SER A 448 34.01 18.13 33.50
C SER A 448 33.34 19.03 32.47
N GLU A 449 33.74 18.90 31.20
CA GLU A 449 33.30 19.79 30.14
C GLU A 449 31.78 19.74 29.98
N ASP A 450 31.15 20.90 30.07
CA ASP A 450 29.75 21.13 29.80
C ASP A 450 29.57 22.25 28.75
N LEU A 451 28.33 22.56 28.40
CA LEU A 451 28.03 23.59 27.42
C LEU A 451 26.61 24.16 27.53
N MET A 452 26.47 25.35 26.97
CA MET A 452 25.19 25.99 26.70
C MET A 452 24.91 26.00 25.19
N VAL A 453 23.71 25.57 24.82
CA VAL A 453 23.19 25.68 23.45
C VAL A 453 21.90 26.48 23.48
N ILE A 454 21.75 27.45 22.59
CA ILE A 454 20.49 28.18 22.38
C ILE A 454 19.97 27.81 21.00
N LEU A 455 18.86 27.10 20.95
CA LEU A 455 18.21 26.78 19.68
C LEU A 455 17.40 27.98 19.20
N GLN A 456 17.58 28.34 17.93
CA GLN A 456 16.70 29.24 17.21
C GLN A 456 15.60 28.41 16.55
N LEU A 457 14.34 28.68 16.90
CA LEU A 457 13.21 27.83 16.56
C LEU A 457 12.16 28.58 15.74
N VAL A 458 11.51 27.85 14.83
CA VAL A 458 10.34 28.30 14.08
C VAL A 458 9.22 27.26 14.22
N SER A 459 7.96 27.71 14.21
CA SER A 459 6.83 26.77 14.27
C SER A 459 6.72 26.00 12.96
N GLY A 460 6.70 24.67 13.05
CA GLY A 460 6.48 23.78 11.91
C GLY A 460 5.05 23.86 11.34
N THR A 461 4.14 24.63 11.94
CA THR A 461 2.80 24.91 11.39
C THR A 461 2.60 26.37 10.96
N ASP A 462 3.46 27.30 11.38
CA ASP A 462 3.39 28.73 11.03
C ASP A 462 4.79 29.33 11.02
N SER A 463 5.35 29.49 9.82
CA SER A 463 6.73 29.97 9.64
C SER A 463 6.98 31.41 10.07
N SER A 464 5.94 32.17 10.46
CA SER A 464 6.08 33.52 11.01
C SER A 464 6.29 33.55 12.53
N VAL A 465 6.07 32.43 13.21
CA VAL A 465 6.17 32.32 14.66
C VAL A 465 7.53 31.74 15.03
N HIS A 466 8.33 32.52 15.74
CA HIS A 466 9.68 32.16 16.15
C HIS A 466 9.85 32.27 17.67
N THR A 467 10.81 31.52 18.19
CA THR A 467 11.26 31.63 19.59
C THR A 467 12.70 31.13 19.71
N THR A 468 13.29 31.24 20.90
CA THR A 468 14.53 30.57 21.25
C THR A 468 14.36 29.74 22.51
N LYS A 469 15.12 28.65 22.63
CA LYS A 469 15.18 27.81 23.83
C LYS A 469 16.63 27.56 24.21
N ALA A 470 16.99 27.90 25.44
CA ALA A 470 18.30 27.59 26.00
C ALA A 470 18.31 26.15 26.56
N ILE A 471 19.41 25.45 26.35
CA ILE A 471 19.66 24.07 26.79
C ILE A 471 21.02 24.07 27.47
N TYR A 472 21.03 23.61 28.71
CA TYR A 472 22.24 23.28 29.44
C TYR A 472 22.52 21.79 29.27
N ILE A 473 23.77 21.47 28.95
CA ILE A 473 24.19 20.11 28.65
C ILE A 473 25.35 19.79 29.57
N SER A 474 25.09 18.99 30.60
CA SER A 474 26.12 18.58 31.55
C SER A 474 27.06 17.54 30.94
N ASN A 475 28.26 17.38 31.48
CA ASN A 475 29.19 16.34 31.02
C ASN A 475 28.59 14.92 31.06
N SER A 476 27.68 14.63 32.00
CA SER A 476 27.04 13.32 32.11
C SER A 476 26.06 13.01 30.97
N ASP A 477 25.60 14.05 30.27
CA ASP A 477 24.68 13.93 29.14
C ASP A 477 25.41 13.80 27.80
N ILE A 478 26.73 13.97 27.80
CA ILE A 478 27.59 13.74 26.62
C ILE A 478 27.88 12.25 26.49
N PHE A 479 27.43 11.63 25.40
CA PHE A 479 27.76 10.26 25.06
C PHE A 479 29.26 10.11 24.82
N LYS A 480 29.86 9.06 25.39
CA LYS A 480 31.26 8.69 25.17
C LYS A 480 31.36 7.44 24.29
N ALA A 481 32.59 7.07 23.90
CA ALA A 481 32.85 5.84 23.16
C ALA A 481 32.14 4.61 23.78
N GLY A 482 31.42 3.87 22.94
CA GLY A 482 30.63 2.71 23.34
C GLY A 482 29.27 3.02 23.98
N GLN A 483 28.85 4.29 24.02
CA GLN A 483 27.56 4.72 24.56
C GLN A 483 26.61 5.30 23.50
N VAL A 484 27.08 5.52 22.27
CA VAL A 484 26.27 6.09 21.18
C VAL A 484 25.06 5.18 20.88
N PRO A 485 23.84 5.73 20.83
CA PRO A 485 22.64 4.97 20.47
C PRO A 485 22.75 4.37 19.06
N ASP A 486 22.15 3.19 18.84
CA ASP A 486 22.25 2.45 17.57
C ASP A 486 21.86 3.30 16.35
N ALA A 487 20.85 4.16 16.48
CA ALA A 487 20.36 5.04 15.41
C ALA A 487 21.35 6.13 14.95
N TYR A 488 22.40 6.43 15.74
CA TYR A 488 23.42 7.44 15.42
C TYR A 488 24.83 6.83 15.34
N LEU A 489 24.96 5.52 15.59
CA LEU A 489 26.26 4.86 15.76
C LEU A 489 27.06 4.80 14.46
N ALA A 490 26.37 4.64 13.32
CA ALA A 490 27.00 4.61 12.00
C ALA A 490 27.52 5.98 11.59
N ASP A 491 26.75 7.03 11.87
CA ASP A 491 27.01 8.41 11.47
C ASP A 491 28.01 9.11 12.38
N PHE A 492 28.01 8.77 13.68
CA PHE A 492 28.91 9.37 14.68
C PHE A 492 29.75 8.31 15.39
N PRO A 493 30.73 7.69 14.70
CA PRO A 493 31.69 6.84 15.38
C PRO A 493 32.54 7.68 16.34
N LEU A 494 32.62 7.27 17.60
CA LEU A 494 33.43 7.92 18.63
C LEU A 494 34.66 7.08 18.95
N ASP A 495 35.83 7.72 19.03
CA ASP A 495 37.04 7.10 19.56
C ASP A 495 37.35 7.52 21.01
N ASN A 496 38.55 7.22 21.51
CA ASN A 496 38.88 7.51 22.89
C ASN A 496 39.05 9.01 23.13
N ASN A 497 38.14 9.55 23.95
CA ASN A 497 37.96 10.95 24.36
C ASN A 497 37.02 11.77 23.46
N ASP A 498 36.43 11.17 22.42
CA ASP A 498 35.34 11.82 21.70
C ASP A 498 34.07 11.91 22.55
N GLY A 499 33.28 12.93 22.27
CA GLY A 499 31.96 13.15 22.85
C GLY A 499 30.89 13.35 21.79
N LEU A 500 29.66 12.95 22.07
CA LEU A 500 28.51 13.24 21.22
C LEU A 500 27.36 13.78 22.07
N VAL A 501 26.80 14.90 21.62
CA VAL A 501 25.52 15.42 22.12
C VAL A 501 24.49 15.21 21.02
N ILE A 502 23.30 14.74 21.39
CA ILE A 502 22.15 14.60 20.49
C ILE A 502 21.01 15.40 21.12
N ILE A 503 20.40 16.26 20.32
CA ILE A 503 19.24 17.06 20.70
C ILE A 503 18.13 16.73 19.72
N GLU A 504 17.15 15.95 20.17
CA GLU A 504 16.02 15.52 19.36
C GLU A 504 14.83 16.47 19.54
N ARG A 505 13.88 16.38 18.62
CA ARG A 505 12.70 17.24 18.63
C ARG A 505 11.94 17.25 19.96
N ASN A 506 11.87 16.11 20.65
CA ASN A 506 11.21 15.99 21.96
C ASN A 506 12.04 16.54 23.12
N ASP A 507 13.30 16.92 22.92
CA ASP A 507 14.12 17.63 23.92
C ASP A 507 13.80 19.10 24.04
N TYR A 508 13.23 19.70 22.99
CA TYR A 508 12.85 21.11 22.98
C TYR A 508 11.37 21.33 22.62
N ASN A 509 10.56 20.28 22.55
CA ASN A 509 9.11 20.36 22.40
C ASN A 509 8.38 19.68 23.56
N GLY A 510 7.43 20.40 24.16
CA GLY A 510 6.45 19.89 25.09
C GLY A 510 5.18 19.41 24.40
N VAL A 511 4.20 18.99 25.21
CA VAL A 511 2.90 18.56 24.70
C VAL A 511 2.21 19.69 23.92
N GLY A 512 1.95 19.46 22.63
CA GLY A 512 1.28 20.41 21.75
C GLY A 512 2.20 21.47 21.12
N GLU A 513 3.51 21.42 21.38
CA GLU A 513 4.50 22.23 20.67
C GLU A 513 4.94 21.52 19.37
N ASN A 514 5.27 22.30 18.34
CA ASN A 514 5.68 21.80 17.02
C ASN A 514 6.84 22.62 16.45
N TRP A 515 7.82 22.98 17.28
CA TRP A 515 9.01 23.72 16.89
C TRP A 515 9.94 22.85 16.02
N VAL A 516 10.67 23.49 15.11
CA VAL A 516 11.82 22.94 14.37
C VAL A 516 12.99 23.91 14.45
N ILE A 517 14.21 23.39 14.30
CA ILE A 517 15.47 24.15 14.42
C ILE A 517 15.74 24.88 13.11
N GLN A 518 15.99 26.18 13.18
CA GLN A 518 16.43 27.00 12.03
C GLN A 518 17.83 27.60 12.23
N GLY A 519 18.43 27.35 13.39
CA GLY A 519 19.77 27.79 13.78
C GLY A 519 20.06 27.45 15.24
N ALA A 520 21.29 27.69 15.67
CA ALA A 520 21.71 27.47 17.04
C ALA A 520 22.86 28.41 17.44
N GLN A 521 23.05 28.61 18.74
CA GLN A 521 24.21 29.28 19.32
C GLN A 521 24.88 28.34 20.32
N ILE A 522 26.19 28.17 20.21
CA ILE A 522 26.96 27.24 21.04
C ILE A 522 28.01 28.00 21.82
N MET A 523 28.04 27.78 23.13
CA MET A 523 29.01 28.34 24.07
C MET A 523 29.45 27.30 25.08
N GLN A 524 30.70 27.41 25.55
CA GLN A 524 31.24 26.51 26.57
C GLN A 524 30.67 26.70 27.99
N SER A 525 29.92 27.78 28.24
CA SER A 525 29.29 28.09 29.55
C SER A 525 28.26 29.21 29.35
N GLY A 526 27.60 29.66 30.41
CA GLY A 526 26.74 30.85 30.37
C GLY A 526 27.47 32.17 30.13
N ASN A 527 28.80 32.25 30.28
CA ASN A 527 29.62 33.44 29.97
C ASN A 527 29.12 34.79 30.56
N GLY A 528 28.37 34.75 31.66
CA GLY A 528 27.81 35.93 32.33
C GLY A 528 26.36 36.25 31.94
N ILE A 529 25.76 35.49 31.04
CA ILE A 529 24.31 35.44 30.82
C ILE A 529 23.69 34.60 31.93
N THR A 530 22.55 35.05 32.44
CA THR A 530 21.78 34.37 33.48
C THR A 530 20.30 34.37 33.11
N GLY A 531 19.48 33.55 33.76
CA GLY A 531 18.04 33.73 33.75
C GLY A 531 17.59 35.06 34.40
N PRO A 532 16.33 35.48 34.20
CA PRO A 532 15.78 36.70 34.75
C PRO A 532 15.63 36.62 36.27
N ASP A 533 15.71 37.76 36.95
CA ASP A 533 15.56 37.83 38.40
C ASP A 533 14.13 37.45 38.82
N SER A 534 14.02 36.36 39.59
CA SER A 534 12.74 35.88 40.13
C SER A 534 12.10 36.87 41.10
N ASN A 535 12.88 37.81 41.66
CA ASN A 535 12.36 38.88 42.51
C ASN A 535 13.21 40.18 42.40
N PRO A 536 12.87 41.08 41.46
CA PRO A 536 13.64 42.31 41.20
C PRO A 536 13.66 43.31 42.38
N ASN A 537 12.98 43.02 43.50
CA ASN A 537 12.86 43.90 44.66
C ASN A 537 13.71 43.46 45.87
N LEU A 538 14.49 42.38 45.80
CA LEU A 538 15.38 41.93 46.87
C LEU A 538 16.84 42.33 46.61
N ALA A 539 17.59 42.55 47.69
CA ALA A 539 19.03 42.81 47.60
C ALA A 539 19.78 41.49 47.38
N GLY A 540 20.09 41.19 46.11
CA GLY A 540 20.80 39.98 45.67
C GLY A 540 20.03 39.31 44.52
N LEU A 541 20.73 38.98 43.43
CA LEU A 541 20.12 38.34 42.26
C LEU A 541 19.75 36.89 42.60
N GLN A 542 18.46 36.54 42.50
CA GLN A 542 18.01 35.15 42.54
C GLN A 542 17.49 34.78 41.15
N GLU A 543 18.34 34.10 40.39
CA GLU A 543 18.06 33.65 39.04
C GLU A 543 16.82 32.75 38.97
N THR A 544 15.96 33.01 37.98
CA THR A 544 14.90 32.10 37.57
C THR A 544 15.48 31.09 36.58
N PRO A 545 15.37 29.77 36.85
CA PRO A 545 15.78 28.75 35.90
C PRO A 545 15.07 28.91 34.55
N THR A 546 15.83 28.95 33.45
CA THR A 546 15.30 29.16 32.09
C THR A 546 15.90 28.22 31.05
N ALA A 547 16.96 27.50 31.38
CA ALA A 547 17.57 26.51 30.49
C ALA A 547 16.93 25.14 30.68
N ILE A 548 16.71 24.42 29.59
CA ILE A 548 16.33 23.01 29.62
C ILE A 548 17.56 22.20 30.05
N ASP A 549 17.39 21.32 31.03
CA ASP A 549 18.40 20.32 31.39
C ASP A 549 18.29 19.17 30.40
N LEU A 550 19.31 18.96 29.56
CA LEU A 550 19.26 17.93 28.53
C LEU A 550 19.20 16.54 29.18
N ASN A 551 18.21 15.74 28.81
CA ASN A 551 18.21 14.31 29.07
C ASN A 551 18.89 13.61 27.89
N ARG A 552 20.03 12.97 28.12
CA ARG A 552 20.77 12.29 27.05
C ARG A 552 20.03 11.14 26.33
N LEU A 553 18.96 10.59 26.90
CA LEU A 553 18.27 9.45 26.27
C LEU A 553 17.63 9.86 24.95
N THR A 554 17.74 9.02 23.92
CA THR A 554 17.12 9.27 22.60
C THR A 554 15.85 8.47 22.39
N GLY A 555 15.12 8.77 21.32
CA GLY A 555 13.87 8.14 20.92
C GLY A 555 12.64 8.72 21.61
N SER A 556 11.47 8.15 21.32
CA SER A 556 10.16 8.69 21.74
C SER A 556 9.98 8.87 23.25
N THR A 557 10.74 8.14 24.07
CA THR A 557 10.70 8.21 25.54
C THR A 557 11.85 9.02 26.15
N GLY A 558 12.75 9.57 25.32
CA GLY A 558 13.99 10.24 25.73
C GLY A 558 13.87 11.73 26.05
N GLY A 559 12.76 12.38 25.70
CA GLY A 559 12.67 13.85 25.73
C GLY A 559 12.97 14.52 27.08
N SER A 560 13.64 15.67 26.99
CA SER A 560 13.95 16.58 28.09
C SER A 560 12.73 17.32 28.65
N SER A 561 12.79 17.71 29.94
CA SER A 561 11.68 18.38 30.61
C SER A 561 11.58 19.85 30.22
N GLN A 562 10.44 20.25 29.64
CA GLN A 562 10.16 21.65 29.30
C GLN A 562 9.74 22.53 30.49
N THR A 563 9.68 21.97 31.70
CA THR A 563 9.17 22.67 32.90
C THR A 563 10.09 22.58 34.10
N ALA A 564 10.89 21.52 34.22
CA ALA A 564 11.93 21.40 35.23
C ALA A 564 13.23 22.03 34.70
N LEU A 565 13.21 23.35 34.57
CA LEU A 565 14.34 24.12 34.03
C LEU A 565 15.44 24.29 35.08
N VAL A 566 16.66 24.53 34.61
CA VAL A 566 17.86 24.80 35.39
C VAL A 566 18.41 26.20 35.13
N ASN A 567 19.28 26.64 36.02
CA ASN A 567 20.01 27.89 35.86
C ASN A 567 20.99 27.79 34.70
N TRP A 568 21.38 28.94 34.16
CA TRP A 568 22.50 29.00 33.23
C TRP A 568 23.79 28.57 33.92
N ASP A 569 24.65 27.92 33.15
CA ASP A 569 25.94 27.52 33.66
C ASP A 569 26.83 28.73 34.04
N ALA A 570 27.60 28.58 35.11
CA ALA A 570 28.48 29.61 35.60
C ALA A 570 29.73 29.73 34.73
N THR A 571 30.25 30.94 34.55
CA THR A 571 31.46 31.11 33.73
C THR A 571 32.65 30.31 34.26
N ASP A 572 33.21 29.47 33.40
CA ASP A 572 34.35 28.61 33.70
C ASP A 572 35.43 28.71 32.59
N ASN A 573 36.20 27.64 32.32
CA ASN A 573 37.29 27.67 31.32
C ASN A 573 37.38 26.35 30.54
N ASP A 574 36.25 25.70 30.32
CA ASP A 574 36.15 24.58 29.40
C ASP A 574 36.56 24.98 27.97
N VAL A 575 36.90 23.96 27.19
CA VAL A 575 37.34 24.10 25.79
C VAL A 575 36.65 23.02 24.98
N LEU A 576 35.85 23.44 24.01
CA LEU A 576 35.09 22.53 23.15
C LEU A 576 35.73 22.50 21.77
N LYS A 577 36.14 21.31 21.30
CA LYS A 577 36.59 21.11 19.93
C LYS A 577 35.52 20.36 19.15
N ILE A 578 34.66 21.09 18.44
CA ILE A 578 33.62 20.50 17.61
C ILE A 578 34.27 20.04 16.31
N VAL A 579 34.15 18.77 15.99
CA VAL A 579 34.70 18.17 14.76
C VAL A 579 33.62 17.84 13.74
N ASP A 580 32.37 17.73 14.18
CA ASP A 580 31.23 17.56 13.28
C ASP A 580 29.93 18.04 13.93
N LEU A 581 29.02 18.51 13.09
CA LEU A 581 27.66 18.89 13.40
C LEU A 581 26.74 18.16 12.42
N GLY A 582 25.77 17.43 12.97
CA GLY A 582 24.74 16.73 12.23
C GLY A 582 23.40 17.45 12.31
N PHE A 583 22.69 17.53 11.19
CA PHE A 583 21.33 18.10 11.13
C PHE A 583 20.40 17.15 10.39
N THR A 584 19.25 16.81 10.98
CA THR A 584 18.32 15.90 10.31
C THR A 584 17.47 16.64 9.29
N SER A 585 17.47 16.13 8.06
CA SER A 585 16.59 16.56 6.99
C SER A 585 15.69 15.39 6.58
N THR A 586 14.43 15.69 6.24
CA THR A 586 13.54 14.71 5.64
C THR A 586 13.73 14.77 4.13
N GLN A 587 14.29 13.72 3.55
CA GLN A 587 14.31 13.55 2.10
C GLN A 587 13.08 12.76 1.69
N THR A 588 12.45 13.17 0.60
CA THR A 588 11.42 12.36 -0.04
C THR A 588 12.12 11.30 -0.89
N THR A 589 11.59 10.08 -0.93
CA THR A 589 11.99 9.08 -1.92
C THR A 589 10.76 8.63 -2.66
N THR A 590 10.88 8.41 -3.97
CA THR A 590 9.85 7.75 -4.76
C THR A 590 10.18 6.26 -4.85
N PRO A 591 9.61 5.39 -3.99
CA PRO A 591 9.84 3.95 -4.07
C PRO A 591 9.09 3.34 -5.25
N ASP A 592 9.57 2.17 -5.67
CA ASP A 592 8.87 1.32 -6.62
C ASP A 592 7.88 0.44 -5.87
N ALA A 593 6.68 0.22 -6.42
CA ALA A 593 5.73 -0.76 -5.87
C ALA A 593 5.46 -1.89 -6.87
N HIS A 594 5.51 -3.12 -6.37
CA HIS A 594 5.26 -4.34 -7.14
C HIS A 594 3.97 -4.98 -6.63
N LEU A 595 2.91 -4.92 -7.43
CA LEU A 595 1.58 -5.44 -7.12
C LEU A 595 1.32 -6.76 -7.84
N ASP A 596 0.63 -7.68 -7.18
CA ASP A 596 0.12 -8.93 -7.75
C ASP A 596 -1.36 -9.06 -7.41
N PHE A 597 -2.22 -8.90 -8.42
CA PHE A 597 -3.66 -9.14 -8.30
C PHE A 597 -3.98 -10.59 -8.73
N GLY A 598 -4.45 -11.41 -7.80
CA GLY A 598 -4.99 -12.73 -8.10
C GLY A 598 -6.49 -12.66 -8.39
N VAL A 599 -6.85 -13.04 -9.61
CA VAL A 599 -8.19 -12.91 -10.20
C VAL A 599 -8.74 -14.30 -10.53
N GLN A 600 -9.95 -14.59 -10.09
CA GLN A 600 -10.67 -15.81 -10.42
C GLN A 600 -12.10 -15.45 -10.75
N VAL A 601 -12.70 -16.12 -11.73
CA VAL A 601 -14.11 -15.95 -12.08
C VAL A 601 -14.86 -17.24 -11.83
N ALA A 602 -16.14 -17.09 -11.53
CA ALA A 602 -17.11 -18.16 -11.38
C ALA A 602 -18.34 -17.88 -12.22
N ASP A 603 -18.96 -18.96 -12.64
CA ASP A 603 -20.23 -18.94 -13.31
C ASP A 603 -21.40 -18.97 -12.30
N ALA A 604 -22.61 -19.33 -12.75
CA ALA A 604 -23.81 -19.13 -11.93
C ALA A 604 -24.14 -20.27 -10.99
N ASP A 605 -23.63 -21.48 -11.22
CA ASP A 605 -23.70 -22.57 -10.24
C ASP A 605 -22.40 -22.82 -9.47
N GLY A 606 -21.31 -22.16 -9.88
CA GLY A 606 -20.15 -21.88 -9.04
C GLY A 606 -18.89 -22.59 -9.47
N ASP A 607 -18.81 -23.12 -10.69
CA ASP A 607 -17.55 -23.55 -11.27
C ASP A 607 -16.60 -22.36 -11.36
N THR A 608 -15.30 -22.64 -11.24
CA THR A 608 -14.30 -21.57 -11.17
C THR A 608 -13.15 -21.80 -12.12
N THR A 609 -12.62 -20.71 -12.66
CA THR A 609 -11.36 -20.76 -13.40
C THR A 609 -10.19 -21.02 -12.47
N THR A 610 -9.02 -21.32 -13.03
CA THR A 610 -7.76 -21.16 -12.28
C THR A 610 -7.49 -19.68 -12.02
N VAL A 611 -6.84 -19.36 -10.89
CA VAL A 611 -6.44 -18.00 -10.55
C VAL A 611 -5.46 -17.46 -11.58
N GLN A 612 -5.79 -16.31 -12.17
CA GLN A 612 -4.93 -15.53 -13.05
C GLN A 612 -4.24 -14.42 -12.24
N HIS A 613 -3.02 -14.06 -12.64
CA HIS A 613 -2.23 -13.05 -11.94
C HIS A 613 -1.98 -11.85 -12.86
N ILE A 614 -2.34 -10.65 -12.39
CA ILE A 614 -2.05 -9.37 -13.03
C ILE A 614 -0.92 -8.73 -12.21
N LEU A 615 0.28 -8.72 -12.79
CA LEU A 615 1.49 -8.19 -12.15
C LEU A 615 1.70 -6.74 -12.59
N VAL A 616 1.90 -5.83 -11.66
CA VAL A 616 2.00 -4.39 -11.94
C VAL A 616 3.17 -3.78 -11.19
N ASP A 617 4.05 -3.10 -11.92
CA ASP A 617 5.11 -2.27 -11.37
C ASP A 617 4.72 -0.79 -11.47
N ILE A 618 4.85 -0.07 -10.36
CA ILE A 618 4.75 1.39 -10.30
C ILE A 618 6.18 1.90 -10.09
N ALA A 619 6.70 2.69 -11.03
CA ALA A 619 8.09 3.18 -11.05
C ALA A 619 8.24 4.55 -11.71
#